data_AF-A0AA96ITQ6-F1
#
_entry.id   AF-A0AA96ITQ6-F1
#
_cell.length_a   1.000
_cell.length_b   1.000
_cell.length_c   1.000
_cell.angle_alpha   90.00
_cell.angle_beta   90.00
_cell.angle_gamma   90.00
#
_symmetry.space_group_name_H-M   'P 1'
#
loop_
_entity.id
_entity.type
_entity.pdbx_description
1 polymer ?
#
loop_
_entity_poly.entity_id
_entity_poly.type
_entity_poly.pdbx_seq_one_letter_code
_entity_poly.pdbx_strand_id
1 'polypeptide(L)'
;MPTRQAKTAALVHWKQHGTVSVWRYTGNARGFDGWHVTADADGGRSLLALIDLLTEVNDVSLYRTLKVMHPTPAILRVPNHRDTPVIAPARWRLRYAQDHEDWSLVADGDVLECVLGEARMREVRASVEAMLRGDGDFAIGTARKRRPDRHLLWFWWWPKAQS
;
A
#
# COMPACT_ATOMS: atom_id res chain seq x y z
N MET A 1 -2.73 -23.11 17.25
CA MET A 1 -3.28 -21.81 16.74
C MET A 1 -3.05 -20.76 17.82
N PRO A 2 -2.36 -19.64 17.53
CA PRO A 2 -2.15 -18.58 18.52
C PRO A 2 -3.48 -17.92 18.92
N THR A 3 -3.60 -17.49 20.17
CA THR A 3 -4.80 -16.81 20.69
C THR A 3 -4.94 -15.41 20.09
N ARG A 4 -6.17 -14.87 20.03
CA ARG A 4 -6.40 -13.47 19.59
C ARG A 4 -5.53 -12.48 20.36
N GLN A 5 -5.37 -12.67 21.67
CA GLN A 5 -4.52 -11.84 22.51
C GLN A 5 -3.04 -11.87 22.07
N ALA A 6 -2.51 -13.05 21.74
CA ALA A 6 -1.14 -13.19 21.24
C ALA A 6 -0.96 -12.48 19.88
N LYS A 7 -1.95 -12.57 18.99
CA LYS A 7 -1.93 -11.88 17.69
C LYS A 7 -2.04 -10.36 17.83
N THR A 8 -2.89 -9.88 18.74
CA THR A 8 -2.97 -8.45 19.08
C THR A 8 -1.64 -7.94 19.64
N ALA A 9 -0.99 -8.70 20.54
CA ALA A 9 0.33 -8.36 21.05
C ALA A 9 1.39 -8.34 19.93
N ALA A 10 1.38 -9.33 19.03
CA ALA A 10 2.26 -9.36 17.86
C ALA A 10 2.04 -8.13 16.96
N LEU A 11 0.79 -7.74 16.71
CA LEU A 11 0.48 -6.51 15.99
C LEU A 11 1.04 -5.28 16.72
N VAL A 12 0.93 -5.18 18.06
CA VAL A 12 1.51 -4.08 18.88
C VAL A 12 3.02 -4.00 18.79
N HIS A 13 3.69 -5.14 18.76
CA HIS A 13 5.15 -5.20 18.68
C HIS A 13 5.70 -5.24 17.25
N TRP A 14 4.83 -5.32 16.24
CA TRP A 14 5.25 -5.28 14.84
C TRP A 14 6.04 -3.99 14.56
N LYS A 15 7.17 -4.15 13.87
CA LYS A 15 8.02 -3.06 13.43
C LYS A 15 8.21 -3.18 11.92
N GLN A 16 8.23 -2.03 11.26
CA GLN A 16 8.56 -1.96 9.86
C GLN A 16 10.04 -2.29 9.64
N HIS A 17 10.29 -3.14 8.66
CA HIS A 17 11.61 -3.41 8.09
C HIS A 17 11.62 -3.00 6.62
N GLY A 18 12.80 -2.65 6.10
CA GLY A 18 12.98 -2.27 4.70
C GLY A 18 12.23 -0.99 4.29
N THR A 19 12.14 -0.79 2.99
CA THR A 19 11.64 0.43 2.37
C THR A 19 10.28 0.20 1.74
N VAL A 20 9.34 1.10 2.01
CA VAL A 20 8.06 1.21 1.32
C VAL A 20 7.95 2.63 0.78
N SER A 21 7.65 2.76 -0.51
CA SER A 21 7.37 4.04 -1.15
C SER A 21 5.95 4.06 -1.65
N VAL A 22 5.23 5.14 -1.34
CA VAL A 22 3.87 5.40 -1.80
C VAL A 22 3.83 6.80 -2.38
N TRP A 23 3.27 6.97 -3.57
CA TRP A 23 3.21 8.27 -4.24
C TRP A 23 2.00 8.41 -5.13
N ARG A 24 1.71 9.64 -5.54
CA ARG A 24 0.71 9.96 -6.55
C ARG A 24 1.31 11.01 -7.48
N TYR A 25 1.07 10.86 -8.78
CA TYR A 25 1.44 11.88 -9.76
C TYR A 25 0.56 13.12 -9.62
N THR A 26 1.18 14.30 -9.66
CA THR A 26 0.52 15.60 -9.73
C THR A 26 0.73 16.18 -11.12
N GLY A 27 -0.36 16.60 -11.78
CA GLY A 27 -0.38 17.01 -13.18
C GLY A 27 -1.38 16.22 -14.01
N ASN A 28 -1.44 16.50 -15.32
CA ASN A 28 -2.37 15.86 -16.26
C ASN A 28 -1.92 14.43 -16.63
N ALA A 29 -1.81 13.56 -15.61
CA ALA A 29 -1.35 12.18 -15.72
C ALA A 29 -2.46 11.30 -16.33
N ARG A 30 -2.75 11.51 -17.62
CA ARG A 30 -3.66 10.65 -18.38
C ARG A 30 -3.18 9.19 -18.28
N GLY A 31 -3.93 8.36 -17.55
CA GLY A 31 -3.71 6.91 -17.46
C GLY A 31 -3.16 6.40 -16.12
N PHE A 32 -2.70 7.28 -15.23
CA PHE A 32 -2.04 6.89 -13.96
C PHE A 32 -2.70 7.59 -12.76
N ASP A 33 -4.02 7.61 -12.76
CA ASP A 33 -4.78 8.11 -11.62
C ASP A 33 -4.67 7.14 -10.44
N GLY A 34 -4.57 7.70 -9.24
CA GLY A 34 -4.54 6.94 -7.99
C GLY A 34 -3.22 7.08 -7.24
N TRP A 35 -3.04 6.21 -6.27
CA TRP A 35 -1.80 6.05 -5.53
C TRP A 35 -1.00 4.89 -6.12
N HIS A 36 0.30 4.95 -5.96
CA HIS A 36 1.26 3.98 -6.46
C HIS A 36 2.09 3.51 -5.28
N VAL A 37 2.42 2.23 -5.22
CA VAL A 37 3.23 1.64 -4.18
C VAL A 37 4.31 0.74 -4.78
N THR A 38 5.48 0.79 -4.15
CA THR A 38 6.52 -0.21 -4.29
C THR A 38 7.19 -0.46 -2.94
N ALA A 39 7.89 -1.58 -2.80
CA ALA A 39 8.70 -1.87 -1.62
C ALA A 39 9.91 -2.71 -1.99
N ASP A 40 11.02 -2.55 -1.26
CA ASP A 40 12.13 -3.49 -1.37
C ASP A 40 11.74 -4.86 -0.77
N ALA A 41 12.65 -5.84 -0.86
CA ALA A 41 12.33 -7.20 -0.42
C ALA A 41 11.96 -7.27 1.08
N ASP A 42 12.64 -6.50 1.93
CA ASP A 42 12.33 -6.45 3.37
C ASP A 42 11.05 -5.67 3.65
N GLY A 43 10.82 -4.57 2.92
CA GLY A 43 9.63 -3.73 2.98
C GLY A 43 8.38 -4.49 2.58
N GLY A 44 8.45 -5.24 1.47
CA GLY A 44 7.33 -6.06 1.01
C GLY A 44 7.01 -7.20 1.99
N ARG A 45 8.03 -7.88 2.53
CA ARG A 45 7.82 -8.91 3.58
C ARG A 45 7.23 -8.32 4.85
N SER A 46 7.73 -7.16 5.28
CA SER A 46 7.24 -6.44 6.44
C SER A 46 5.78 -6.03 6.26
N LEU A 47 5.42 -5.54 5.07
CA LEU A 47 4.06 -5.17 4.70
C LEU A 47 3.12 -6.37 4.66
N LEU A 48 3.53 -7.51 4.10
CA LEU A 48 2.75 -8.76 4.15
C LEU A 48 2.46 -9.19 5.57
N ALA A 49 3.50 -9.24 6.42
CA ALA A 49 3.33 -9.61 7.82
C ALA A 49 2.35 -8.68 8.55
N LEU A 50 2.34 -7.38 8.22
CA LEU A 50 1.36 -6.45 8.76
C LEU A 50 -0.07 -6.74 8.29
N ILE A 51 -0.26 -6.97 6.99
CA ILE A 51 -1.58 -7.28 6.40
C ILE A 51 -2.13 -8.57 7.00
N ASP A 52 -1.30 -9.59 7.15
CA ASP A 52 -1.67 -10.87 7.76
C ASP A 52 -2.10 -10.65 9.22
N LEU A 53 -1.32 -9.91 10.01
CA LEU A 53 -1.67 -9.60 11.41
C LEU A 53 -2.98 -8.81 11.53
N LEU A 54 -3.20 -7.79 10.68
CA LEU A 54 -4.44 -7.00 10.70
C LEU A 54 -5.66 -7.87 10.35
N THR A 55 -5.52 -8.71 9.33
CA THR A 55 -6.57 -9.62 8.88
C THR A 55 -6.90 -10.67 9.94
N GLU A 56 -5.88 -11.27 10.57
CA GLU A 56 -6.08 -12.30 11.58
C GLU A 56 -6.63 -11.75 12.91
N VAL A 57 -6.28 -10.52 13.27
CA VAL A 57 -6.82 -9.87 14.47
C VAL A 57 -8.26 -9.44 14.26
N ASN A 58 -8.61 -9.00 13.04
CA ASN A 58 -9.98 -8.67 12.62
C ASN A 58 -10.67 -7.72 13.62
N ASP A 59 -9.96 -6.65 13.99
CA ASP A 59 -10.44 -5.66 14.95
C ASP A 59 -10.38 -4.28 14.32
N VAL A 60 -11.56 -3.72 14.06
CA VAL A 60 -11.68 -2.43 13.38
C VAL A 60 -11.17 -1.25 14.18
N SER A 61 -10.90 -1.40 15.47
CA SER A 61 -10.29 -0.34 16.28
C SER A 61 -8.77 -0.25 16.09
N LEU A 62 -8.15 -1.28 15.50
CA LEU A 62 -6.71 -1.39 15.38
C LEU A 62 -6.22 -1.00 13.99
N TYR A 63 -5.06 -0.37 13.96
CA TYR A 63 -4.36 0.05 12.74
C TYR A 63 -2.85 0.07 12.98
N ARG A 64 -2.05 0.07 11.91
CA ARG A 64 -0.63 0.43 12.00
C ARG A 64 -0.27 1.45 10.97
N THR A 65 0.76 2.22 11.29
CA THR A 65 1.28 3.27 10.43
C THR A 65 2.67 2.88 9.98
N LEU A 66 2.85 2.72 8.67
CA LEU A 66 4.14 2.56 8.04
C LEU A 66 4.75 3.95 7.82
N LYS A 67 6.07 4.04 7.95
CA LYS A 67 6.86 5.13 7.39
C LYS A 67 6.95 4.92 5.88
N VAL A 68 6.70 6.00 5.14
CA VAL A 68 6.82 6.02 3.69
C VAL A 68 8.06 6.79 3.32
N MET A 69 8.87 6.20 2.46
CA MET A 69 10.00 6.88 1.83
C MET A 69 9.54 7.54 0.54
N HIS A 70 9.94 8.79 0.33
CA HIS A 70 9.74 9.46 -0.95
C HIS A 70 10.35 8.62 -2.08
N PRO A 71 9.65 8.40 -3.21
CA PRO A 71 10.18 7.59 -4.29
C PRO A 71 11.46 8.21 -4.85
N THR A 72 12.46 7.36 -5.10
CA THR A 72 13.71 7.76 -5.76
C THR A 72 13.50 7.89 -7.27
N PRO A 73 14.42 8.55 -8.00
CA PRO A 73 14.37 8.56 -9.46
C PRO A 73 14.39 7.16 -10.09
N ALA A 74 15.03 6.17 -9.46
CA ALA A 74 15.00 4.78 -9.92
C ALA A 74 13.61 4.16 -9.81
N ILE A 75 12.88 4.45 -8.72
CA ILE A 75 11.48 4.02 -8.55
C ILE A 75 10.58 4.67 -9.59
N LEU A 76 10.70 5.98 -9.80
CA LEU A 76 9.85 6.71 -10.76
C LEU A 76 10.10 6.32 -12.23
N ARG A 77 11.27 5.73 -12.53
CA ARG A 77 11.57 5.19 -13.88
C ARG A 77 10.81 3.90 -14.19
N VAL A 78 10.41 3.13 -13.18
CA VAL A 78 9.69 1.85 -13.37
C VAL A 78 8.38 2.04 -14.16
N PRO A 79 7.46 2.94 -13.76
CA PRO A 79 6.26 3.25 -14.55
C PRO A 79 6.54 4.11 -15.80
N ASN A 80 7.81 4.46 -16.08
CA ASN A 80 8.23 5.33 -17.18
C ASN A 80 7.70 6.78 -17.13
N HIS A 81 7.43 7.32 -15.94
CA HIS A 81 6.95 8.70 -15.72
C HIS A 81 7.99 9.55 -14.99
N ARG A 82 9.10 9.85 -15.67
CA ARG A 82 10.31 10.44 -15.06
C ARG A 82 10.17 11.91 -14.70
N ASP A 83 9.39 12.65 -15.48
CA ASP A 83 9.33 14.12 -15.40
C ASP A 83 7.99 14.63 -14.86
N THR A 84 7.10 13.71 -14.47
CA THR A 84 5.82 14.08 -13.87
C THR A 84 6.04 14.31 -12.37
N PRO A 85 5.69 15.50 -11.84
CA PRO A 85 5.77 15.76 -10.42
C PRO A 85 4.98 14.73 -9.61
N VAL A 86 5.47 14.42 -8.41
CA VAL A 86 4.81 13.47 -7.51
C VAL A 86 4.64 14.10 -6.13
N ILE A 87 3.61 13.63 -5.43
CA ILE A 87 3.46 13.81 -3.99
C ILE A 87 3.60 12.45 -3.32
N ALA A 88 4.24 12.42 -2.16
CA ALA A 88 4.35 11.23 -1.33
C ALA A 88 4.00 11.61 0.12
N PRO A 89 3.08 10.88 0.79
CA PRO A 89 2.87 11.03 2.21
C PRO A 89 4.14 10.62 2.97
N ALA A 90 4.34 11.13 4.17
CA ALA A 90 5.38 10.62 5.08
C ALA A 90 4.97 9.30 5.75
N ARG A 91 3.66 9.04 5.81
CA ARG A 91 3.07 7.93 6.58
C ARG A 91 1.93 7.27 5.81
N TRP A 92 1.84 5.94 5.93
CA TRP A 92 0.72 5.16 5.40
C TRP A 92 0.06 4.39 6.53
N ARG A 93 -1.18 4.75 6.86
CA ARG A 93 -1.98 4.09 7.90
C ARG A 93 -2.84 3.00 7.25
N LEU A 94 -2.65 1.75 7.68
CA LEU A 94 -3.46 0.61 7.29
C LEU A 94 -4.40 0.21 8.43
N ARG A 95 -5.68 0.08 8.10
CA ARG A 95 -6.75 -0.29 9.03
C ARG A 95 -7.66 -1.35 8.41
N TYR A 96 -8.11 -2.29 9.24
CA TYR A 96 -9.13 -3.26 8.87
C TYR A 96 -10.55 -2.67 9.08
N ALA A 97 -11.46 -2.92 8.14
CA ALA A 97 -12.88 -2.54 8.24
C ALA A 97 -13.80 -3.75 8.45
N GLN A 98 -14.93 -3.50 9.12
CA GLN A 98 -15.89 -4.55 9.47
C GLN A 98 -16.65 -5.04 8.24
N ASP A 99 -16.97 -4.14 7.32
CA ASP A 99 -17.63 -4.50 6.07
C ASP A 99 -16.61 -5.16 5.12
N HIS A 100 -17.05 -6.25 4.50
CA HIS A 100 -16.24 -7.06 3.58
C HIS A 100 -15.81 -6.28 2.33
N GLU A 101 -16.66 -5.35 1.87
CA GLU A 101 -16.45 -4.59 0.64
C GLU A 101 -15.79 -3.22 0.87
N ASP A 102 -15.64 -2.79 2.13
CA ASP A 102 -15.14 -1.46 2.46
C ASP A 102 -13.74 -1.23 1.87
N TRP A 103 -13.60 -0.07 1.23
CA TRP A 103 -12.36 0.40 0.64
C TRP A 103 -12.33 1.91 0.70
N SER A 104 -11.32 2.46 1.35
CA SER A 104 -11.03 3.89 1.24
C SER A 104 -9.53 4.12 1.14
N LEU A 105 -9.18 5.16 0.40
CA LEU A 105 -7.81 5.62 0.23
C LEU A 105 -7.82 7.13 0.19
N VAL A 106 -7.56 7.74 1.35
CA VAL A 106 -7.76 9.18 1.59
C VAL A 106 -6.47 9.76 2.14
N ALA A 107 -5.98 10.83 1.52
CA ALA A 107 -4.84 11.57 2.04
C ALA A 107 -5.33 12.68 2.98
N ASP A 108 -4.72 12.76 4.16
CA ASP A 108 -4.91 13.81 5.15
C ASP A 108 -3.52 14.30 5.61
N GLY A 109 -3.14 15.48 5.13
CA GLY A 109 -1.80 16.04 5.35
C GLY A 109 -0.69 15.11 4.85
N ASP A 110 0.18 14.69 5.77
CA ASP A 110 1.32 13.79 5.50
C ASP A 110 0.96 12.30 5.64
N VAL A 111 -0.30 11.96 5.88
CA VAL A 111 -0.79 10.60 6.07
C VAL A 111 -1.67 10.18 4.91
N LEU A 112 -1.38 9.03 4.33
CA LEU A 112 -2.35 8.30 3.52
C LEU A 112 -3.08 7.31 4.43
N GLU A 113 -4.37 7.46 4.61
CA GLU A 113 -5.21 6.51 5.32
C GLU A 113 -5.83 5.53 4.33
N CYS A 114 -5.68 4.24 4.63
CA CYS A 114 -6.21 3.16 3.84
C CYS A 114 -7.00 2.21 4.75
N VAL A 115 -8.30 2.14 4.48
CA VAL A 115 -9.24 1.28 5.19
C VAL A 115 -9.66 0.16 4.25
N LEU A 116 -9.51 -1.08 4.71
CA LEU A 116 -9.65 -2.28 3.90
C LEU A 116 -10.57 -3.29 4.58
N GLY A 117 -11.66 -3.63 3.92
CA GLY A 117 -12.45 -4.82 4.21
C GLY A 117 -11.72 -6.10 3.84
N GLU A 118 -12.26 -7.25 4.24
CA GLU A 118 -11.63 -8.56 4.06
C GLU A 118 -11.29 -8.89 2.59
N ALA A 119 -12.18 -8.59 1.64
CA ALA A 119 -11.91 -8.82 0.22
C ALA A 119 -10.68 -8.04 -0.26
N ARG A 120 -10.60 -6.78 0.14
CA ARG A 120 -9.52 -5.88 -0.27
C ARG A 120 -8.21 -6.18 0.44
N MET A 121 -8.25 -6.62 1.69
CA MET A 121 -7.05 -7.15 2.37
C MET A 121 -6.44 -8.31 1.58
N ARG A 122 -7.26 -9.26 1.10
CA ARG A 122 -6.77 -10.38 0.27
C ARG A 122 -6.16 -9.91 -1.05
N GLU A 123 -6.79 -8.93 -1.71
CA GLU A 123 -6.25 -8.36 -2.96
C GLU A 123 -4.93 -7.62 -2.74
N VAL A 124 -4.82 -6.77 -1.70
CA VAL A 124 -3.57 -6.08 -1.35
C VAL A 124 -2.49 -7.10 -1.03
N ARG A 125 -2.81 -8.12 -0.23
CA ARG A 125 -1.87 -9.19 0.11
C ARG A 125 -1.32 -9.88 -1.14
N ALA A 126 -2.19 -10.34 -2.03
CA ALA A 126 -1.79 -10.99 -3.29
C ALA A 126 -0.97 -10.06 -4.19
N SER A 127 -1.32 -8.76 -4.21
CA SER A 127 -0.61 -7.72 -4.95
C SER A 127 0.81 -7.51 -4.44
N VAL A 128 1.01 -7.49 -3.12
CA VAL A 128 2.34 -7.37 -2.51
C VAL A 128 3.17 -8.65 -2.75
N GLU A 129 2.55 -9.83 -2.74
CA GLU A 129 3.25 -11.08 -3.11
C GLU A 129 3.71 -11.07 -4.57
N ALA A 130 2.88 -10.59 -5.49
CA ALA A 130 3.24 -10.43 -6.90
C ALA A 130 4.40 -9.43 -7.06
N MET A 131 4.30 -8.28 -6.39
CA MET A 131 5.38 -7.29 -6.34
C MET A 131 6.72 -7.89 -5.86
N LEU A 132 6.71 -8.73 -4.83
CA LEU A 132 7.91 -9.41 -4.32
C LEU A 132 8.50 -10.43 -5.30
N ARG A 133 7.71 -10.99 -6.22
CA ARG A 133 8.20 -11.85 -7.30
C ARG A 133 8.74 -11.08 -8.50
N GLY A 134 8.61 -9.74 -8.48
CA GLY A 134 9.00 -8.87 -9.59
C GLY A 134 7.87 -8.61 -10.58
N ASP A 135 6.63 -8.99 -10.27
CA ASP A 135 5.46 -8.62 -11.04
C ASP A 135 5.02 -7.18 -10.69
N GLY A 136 4.33 -6.48 -11.58
CA GLY A 136 3.79 -5.14 -11.33
C GLY A 136 2.97 -4.65 -12.51
N ASP A 137 2.72 -3.34 -12.58
CA ASP A 137 1.85 -2.73 -13.61
C ASP A 137 0.39 -3.22 -13.54
N PHE A 138 -0.12 -3.30 -12.31
CA PHE A 138 -1.52 -3.59 -12.04
C PHE A 138 -2.01 -2.76 -10.86
N ALA A 139 -3.33 -2.61 -10.75
CA ALA A 139 -3.95 -1.85 -9.67
C ALA A 139 -5.16 -2.57 -9.09
N ILE A 140 -5.43 -2.28 -7.82
CA ILE A 140 -6.68 -2.64 -7.15
C ILE A 140 -7.53 -1.38 -6.91
N GLY A 141 -8.78 -1.59 -6.52
CA GLY A 141 -9.73 -0.51 -6.21
C GLY A 141 -10.83 -0.37 -7.25
N THR A 142 -11.71 0.62 -7.07
CA THR A 142 -12.88 0.80 -7.93
C THR A 142 -12.63 1.84 -9.02
N ALA A 143 -12.57 1.39 -10.26
CA ALA A 143 -12.50 2.26 -11.44
C ALA A 143 -13.89 2.77 -11.90
N ARG A 144 -14.93 2.76 -11.04
CA ARG A 144 -16.31 3.04 -11.48
C ARG A 144 -16.40 4.43 -12.12
N LYS A 145 -16.81 4.45 -13.39
CA LYS A 145 -16.80 5.57 -14.37
C LYS A 145 -17.45 6.90 -13.93
N ARG A 146 -18.02 7.03 -12.73
CA ARG A 146 -18.84 8.19 -12.30
C ARG A 146 -18.47 8.79 -10.94
N ARG A 147 -17.36 8.36 -10.32
CA ARG A 147 -16.84 8.94 -9.08
C ARG A 147 -15.54 9.69 -9.41
N PRO A 148 -15.43 11.00 -9.11
CA PRO A 148 -14.25 11.82 -9.44
C PRO A 148 -12.98 11.43 -8.64
N ASP A 149 -13.15 10.62 -7.60
CA ASP A 149 -12.14 10.01 -6.76
C ASP A 149 -11.86 8.57 -7.22
N ARG A 150 -11.00 8.43 -8.24
CA ARG A 150 -10.43 7.13 -8.62
C ARG A 150 -9.51 6.64 -7.50
N HIS A 151 -10.04 5.85 -6.57
CA HIS A 151 -9.25 5.22 -5.51
C HIS A 151 -8.53 3.97 -6.01
N LEU A 152 -7.65 4.15 -6.99
CA LEU A 152 -6.75 3.07 -7.44
C LEU A 152 -5.49 3.05 -6.58
N LEU A 153 -5.01 1.85 -6.28
CA LEU A 153 -3.68 1.61 -5.75
C LEU A 153 -2.91 0.73 -6.73
N TRP A 154 -1.93 1.32 -7.42
CA TRP A 154 -1.05 0.68 -8.38
C TRP A 154 0.16 0.05 -7.70
N PHE A 155 0.55 -1.15 -8.13
CA PHE A 155 1.69 -1.89 -7.59
C PHE A 155 2.80 -2.00 -8.64
N TRP A 156 4.03 -1.72 -8.22
CA TRP A 156 5.21 -1.70 -9.08
C TRP A 156 6.33 -2.52 -8.47
N TRP A 157 7.03 -3.31 -9.29
CA TRP A 157 8.21 -4.03 -8.84
C TRP A 157 9.31 -3.05 -8.37
N TRP A 158 10.12 -3.51 -7.42
CA TRP A 158 11.26 -2.73 -6.95
C TRP A 158 12.32 -2.60 -8.05
N PRO A 159 12.93 -1.42 -8.26
CA PRO A 159 14.00 -1.26 -9.23
C PRO A 159 15.15 -2.24 -8.95
N LYS A 160 15.65 -2.89 -10.00
CA LYS A 160 16.91 -3.64 -9.91
C LYS A 160 18.04 -2.64 -9.61
N ALA A 161 18.98 -3.04 -8.75
CA ALA A 161 20.20 -2.26 -8.58
C ALA A 161 20.83 -2.07 -9.96
N GLN A 162 21.09 -0.81 -10.33
CA GLN A 162 21.88 -0.52 -11.52
C GLN A 162 23.31 -0.93 -11.19
N SER A 163 23.73 -2.09 -11.72
CA SER A 163 25.12 -2.54 -11.75
C SER A 163 25.95 -1.66 -12.66
#